data_AF-A0A6D2HIQ2-F1
#
_entry.id   AF-A0A6D2HIQ2-F1
#
_cell.length_a   1.000
_cell.length_b   1.000
_cell.length_c   1.000
_cell.angle_alpha   90.00
_cell.angle_beta   90.00
_cell.angle_gamma   90.00
#
_symmetry.space_group_name_H-M   'P 1'
#
loop_
_entity.id
_entity.type
_entity.pdbx_description
1 polymer ?
#
loop_
_entity_poly.entity_id
_entity_poly.type
_entity_poly.pdbx_seq_one_letter_code
_entity_poly.pdbx_strand_id
1 'polypeptide(L)'
;MGLHLAALLFPILIAPLFVFSSEIQQIGSNHHLVNDLDSAKLRISQLAVLEATTQKSDAKTLYLKECEKLIQVAESQIHDLQSASYTVESGLPLVQERIVELEEEVKLLWAALRTTNFELHVLEDKARDAEDIVKAKALEVEQMTEVVTEQWIQVQHLEQMREFNNRRHHTPSKCTLLKLVSDIRKFEVNVKFEFHWEKKKDSPFVKEYLLSQLKRLWEAVTKYHHQLQGFIKHEMERNEITAALANREVVFFMASALITFPVFGAWILLVSS
;
A
#
# COMPACT_ATOMS: atom_id res chain seq x y z
N MET A 1 -7.45 83.57 68.09
CA MET A 1 -7.08 85.01 68.03
C MET A 1 -8.30 85.73 67.47
N GLY A 2 -8.78 86.80 68.13
CA GLY A 2 -10.20 87.21 68.05
C GLY A 2 -11.05 86.37 69.03
N LEU A 3 -12.00 86.87 69.85
CA LEU A 3 -12.67 88.19 69.98
C LEU A 3 -13.44 88.60 68.70
N HIS A 4 -14.70 89.08 68.70
CA HIS A 4 -15.72 89.40 69.74
C HIS A 4 -17.10 89.61 68.99
N LEU A 5 -18.32 89.84 69.53
CA LEU A 5 -18.92 90.10 70.87
C LEU A 5 -20.45 89.79 70.82
N ALA A 6 -21.15 89.70 71.98
CA ALA A 6 -22.54 90.17 72.25
C ALA A 6 -23.77 89.60 71.45
N ALA A 7 -25.03 89.63 71.94
CA ALA A 7 -25.61 89.78 73.30
C ALA A 7 -27.15 89.50 73.27
N LEU A 8 -27.84 89.73 74.41
CA LEU A 8 -29.29 89.58 74.76
C LEU A 8 -29.58 88.29 75.57
N LEU A 9 -29.58 88.24 76.91
CA LEU A 9 -30.10 89.08 78.03
C LEU A 9 -31.57 88.84 78.44
N PHE A 10 -31.73 88.35 79.68
CA PHE A 10 -32.97 88.14 80.47
C PHE A 10 -33.58 89.48 80.99
N PRO A 11 -34.86 89.53 81.45
CA PRO A 11 -35.31 89.13 82.82
C PRO A 11 -36.53 88.16 82.80
N ILE A 12 -36.88 87.33 83.80
CA ILE A 12 -37.00 87.41 85.29
C ILE A 12 -38.26 88.15 85.79
N LEU A 13 -39.19 87.39 86.39
CA LEU A 13 -40.22 87.78 87.40
C LEU A 13 -40.53 86.50 88.22
N ILE A 14 -40.02 86.31 89.44
CA ILE A 14 -40.46 86.85 90.75
C ILE A 14 -41.74 86.15 91.31
N ALA A 15 -41.54 85.43 92.41
CA ALA A 15 -42.50 85.09 93.49
C ALA A 15 -42.07 85.92 94.75
N PRO A 16 -42.73 85.90 95.94
CA PRO A 16 -43.69 84.91 96.51
C PRO A 16 -44.83 85.52 97.38
N LEU A 17 -45.53 84.69 98.18
CA LEU A 17 -45.91 84.87 99.61
C LEU A 17 -47.30 84.34 100.06
N PHE A 18 -47.26 83.65 101.21
CA PHE A 18 -48.32 83.14 102.09
C PHE A 18 -49.27 84.20 102.72
N VAL A 19 -50.43 83.77 103.27
CA VAL A 19 -50.94 83.96 104.67
C VAL A 19 -52.48 84.12 104.80
N PHE A 20 -53.16 83.08 105.38
CA PHE A 20 -54.33 83.05 106.33
C PHE A 20 -55.65 83.89 106.10
N SER A 21 -56.85 83.61 106.68
CA SER A 21 -57.37 82.64 107.68
C SER A 21 -58.91 82.41 107.62
N SER A 22 -59.48 81.64 108.59
CA SER A 22 -60.91 81.51 109.02
C SER A 22 -61.79 80.51 108.23
N GLU A 23 -62.12 79.29 108.71
CA GLU A 23 -63.13 78.87 109.74
C GLU A 23 -64.62 79.00 109.28
N ILE A 24 -65.55 78.04 109.48
CA ILE A 24 -65.58 76.78 110.28
C ILE A 24 -66.61 75.75 109.69
N GLN A 25 -66.72 74.54 110.30
CA GLN A 25 -67.89 73.61 110.31
C GLN A 25 -68.03 72.36 109.38
N GLN A 26 -67.21 71.34 109.66
CA GLN A 26 -67.69 70.05 110.19
C GLN A 26 -68.70 69.14 109.41
N ILE A 27 -68.50 68.88 108.10
CA ILE A 27 -69.08 67.69 107.41
C ILE A 27 -67.99 66.94 106.59
N GLY A 28 -66.84 66.62 107.22
CA GLY A 28 -65.63 66.22 106.50
C GLY A 28 -65.29 64.71 106.41
N SER A 29 -65.69 63.89 107.37
CA SER A 29 -65.03 62.58 107.61
C SER A 29 -65.13 61.57 106.45
N ASN A 30 -66.35 61.23 106.02
CA ASN A 30 -66.56 60.22 104.98
C ASN A 30 -66.09 60.68 103.59
N HIS A 31 -66.12 62.00 103.31
CA HIS A 31 -65.81 62.49 101.97
C HIS A 31 -64.31 62.39 101.65
N HIS A 32 -63.44 62.64 102.63
CA HIS A 32 -61.98 62.52 102.48
C HIS A 32 -61.57 61.07 102.16
N LEU A 33 -62.09 60.10 102.94
CA LEU A 33 -61.82 58.67 102.73
C LEU A 33 -62.29 58.15 101.37
N VAL A 34 -63.43 58.64 100.86
CA VAL A 34 -63.89 58.33 99.49
C VAL A 34 -62.95 58.94 98.45
N ASN A 35 -62.52 60.20 98.63
CA ASN A 35 -61.60 60.87 97.70
C ASN A 35 -60.22 60.18 97.64
N ASP A 36 -59.70 59.74 98.79
CA ASP A 36 -58.46 58.94 98.87
C ASP A 36 -58.62 57.56 98.22
N LEU A 37 -59.79 56.92 98.41
CA LEU A 37 -60.09 55.61 97.80
C LEU A 37 -60.20 55.69 96.27
N ASP A 38 -60.89 56.71 95.74
CA ASP A 38 -60.98 56.91 94.29
C ASP A 38 -59.64 57.37 93.69
N SER A 39 -58.84 58.16 94.42
CA SER A 39 -57.45 58.49 94.07
C SER A 39 -56.56 57.23 94.01
N ALA A 40 -56.66 56.34 95.00
CA ALA A 40 -55.94 55.06 95.00
C ALA A 40 -56.40 54.14 93.86
N LYS A 41 -57.70 54.08 93.58
CA LYS A 41 -58.30 53.30 92.49
C LYS A 41 -57.87 53.81 91.11
N LEU A 42 -57.79 55.13 90.93
CA LEU A 42 -57.22 55.76 89.73
C LEU A 42 -55.75 55.37 89.56
N ARG A 43 -54.94 55.44 90.62
CA ARG A 43 -53.52 55.05 90.61
C ARG A 43 -53.32 53.55 90.31
N ILE A 44 -54.16 52.67 90.86
CA ILE A 44 -54.14 51.23 90.54
C ILE A 44 -54.48 51.00 89.06
N SER A 45 -55.44 51.75 88.51
CA SER A 45 -55.80 51.69 87.08
C SER A 45 -54.65 52.19 86.19
N GLN A 46 -53.96 53.27 86.59
CA GLN A 46 -52.76 53.77 85.91
C GLN A 46 -51.58 52.78 85.98
N LEU A 47 -51.38 52.12 87.12
CA LEU A 47 -50.37 51.07 87.30
C LEU A 47 -50.65 49.85 86.41
N ALA A 48 -51.90 49.38 86.33
CA ALA A 48 -52.27 48.27 85.46
C ALA A 48 -52.10 48.61 83.96
N VAL A 49 -52.39 49.86 83.56
CA VAL A 49 -52.10 50.33 82.20
C VAL A 49 -50.59 50.40 81.95
N LEU A 50 -49.81 50.89 82.92
CA LEU A 50 -48.35 50.96 82.82
C LEU A 50 -47.74 49.56 82.69
N GLU A 51 -48.14 48.62 83.54
CA GLU A 51 -47.73 47.21 83.51
C GLU A 51 -48.03 46.55 82.15
N ALA A 52 -49.24 46.76 81.60
CA ALA A 52 -49.61 46.28 80.27
C ALA A 52 -48.76 46.92 79.15
N THR A 53 -48.36 48.20 79.28
CA THR A 53 -47.43 48.84 78.33
C THR A 53 -45.99 48.32 78.47
N THR A 54 -45.54 48.00 79.70
CA THR A 54 -44.23 47.38 79.96
C THR A 54 -44.16 45.99 79.32
N GLN A 55 -45.14 45.11 79.60
CA GLN A 55 -45.20 43.77 79.00
C GLN A 55 -45.23 43.81 77.45
N LYS A 56 -45.92 44.80 76.87
CA LYS A 56 -45.92 45.05 75.42
C LYS A 56 -44.58 45.57 74.90
N SER A 57 -43.82 46.31 75.72
CA SER A 57 -42.45 46.75 75.41
C SER A 57 -41.47 45.58 75.47
N ASP A 58 -41.61 44.69 76.46
CA ASP A 58 -40.76 43.49 76.61
C ASP A 58 -40.97 42.53 75.43
N ALA A 59 -42.22 42.28 75.04
CA ALA A 59 -42.55 41.48 73.86
C ALA A 59 -41.96 42.07 72.56
N LYS A 60 -42.01 43.39 72.38
CA LYS A 60 -41.32 44.08 71.26
C LYS A 60 -39.81 43.94 71.33
N THR A 61 -39.22 44.04 72.52
CA THR A 61 -37.77 43.94 72.73
C THR A 61 -37.27 42.53 72.40
N LEU A 62 -38.05 41.50 72.76
CA LEU A 62 -37.78 40.10 72.38
C LEU A 62 -37.87 39.91 70.86
N TYR A 63 -38.91 40.45 70.21
CA TYR A 63 -39.04 40.41 68.75
C TYR A 63 -37.87 41.11 68.03
N LEU A 64 -37.48 42.31 68.46
CA LEU A 64 -36.32 43.03 67.91
C LEU A 64 -35.02 42.22 68.06
N LYS A 65 -34.84 41.52 69.19
CA LYS A 65 -33.69 40.63 69.42
C LYS A 65 -33.69 39.39 68.51
N GLU A 66 -34.83 38.97 67.97
CA GLU A 66 -34.89 37.92 66.95
C GLU A 66 -34.58 38.48 65.55
N CYS A 67 -35.12 39.66 65.21
CA CYS A 67 -34.77 40.37 63.98
C CYS A 67 -33.25 40.64 63.89
N GLU A 68 -32.62 41.03 64.99
CA GLU A 68 -31.17 41.25 65.10
C GLU A 68 -30.37 40.00 64.68
N LYS A 69 -30.74 38.80 65.13
CA LYS A 69 -30.08 37.55 64.71
C LYS A 69 -30.27 37.28 63.22
N LEU A 70 -31.47 37.52 62.69
CA LEU A 70 -31.78 37.30 61.28
C LEU A 70 -31.00 38.28 60.38
N ILE A 71 -30.77 39.51 60.84
CA ILE A 71 -29.88 40.47 60.21
C ILE A 71 -28.44 39.95 60.22
N GLN A 72 -27.91 39.54 61.37
CA GLN A 72 -26.53 39.02 61.48
C GLN A 72 -26.29 37.77 60.60
N VAL A 73 -27.28 36.88 60.46
CA VAL A 73 -27.22 35.73 59.54
C VAL A 73 -27.27 36.16 58.06
N ALA A 74 -28.07 37.18 57.74
CA ALA A 74 -28.09 37.75 56.38
C ALA A 74 -26.78 38.47 56.05
N GLU A 75 -26.17 39.19 57.00
CA GLU A 75 -24.87 39.84 56.86
C GLU A 75 -23.75 38.83 56.60
N SER A 76 -23.70 37.71 57.33
CA SER A 76 -22.71 36.66 57.05
C SER A 76 -22.93 36.02 55.67
N GLN A 77 -24.19 35.77 55.27
CA GLN A 77 -24.50 35.25 53.94
C GLN A 77 -24.12 36.24 52.82
N ILE A 78 -24.32 37.54 53.03
CA ILE A 78 -23.89 38.59 52.08
C ILE A 78 -22.36 38.60 51.96
N HIS A 79 -21.63 38.51 53.07
CA HIS A 79 -20.17 38.45 53.07
C HIS A 79 -19.64 37.19 52.36
N ASP A 80 -20.23 36.01 52.63
CA ASP A 80 -19.87 34.76 51.98
C ASP A 80 -20.10 34.83 50.46
N LEU A 81 -21.27 35.33 50.02
CA LEU A 81 -21.58 35.54 48.61
C LEU A 81 -20.65 36.56 47.93
N GLN A 82 -20.28 37.64 48.62
CA GLN A 82 -19.27 38.59 48.12
C GLN A 82 -17.90 37.93 47.95
N SER A 83 -17.46 37.13 48.92
CA SER A 83 -16.18 36.40 48.84
C SER A 83 -16.15 35.40 47.68
N ALA A 84 -17.27 34.69 47.45
CA ALA A 84 -17.43 33.80 46.31
C ALA A 84 -17.43 34.57 44.98
N SER A 85 -18.11 35.73 44.90
CA SER A 85 -18.12 36.60 43.73
C SER A 85 -16.72 37.07 43.37
N TYR A 86 -15.96 37.61 44.33
CA TYR A 86 -14.56 38.02 44.11
C TYR A 86 -13.65 36.85 43.70
N THR A 87 -13.92 35.63 44.19
CA THR A 87 -13.15 34.43 43.80
C THR A 87 -13.42 34.04 42.33
N VAL A 88 -14.66 34.18 41.85
CA VAL A 88 -15.01 33.96 40.44
C VAL A 88 -14.47 35.10 39.55
N GLU A 89 -14.64 36.35 39.97
CA GLU A 89 -14.23 37.54 39.23
C GLU A 89 -12.70 37.65 39.07
N SER A 90 -11.93 37.25 40.08
CA SER A 90 -10.47 37.14 39.97
C SER A 90 -9.99 35.95 39.11
N GLY A 91 -10.83 34.93 38.92
CA GLY A 91 -10.58 33.83 37.99
C GLY A 91 -10.91 34.14 36.53
N LEU A 92 -11.83 35.09 36.27
CA LEU A 92 -12.28 35.44 34.91
C LEU A 92 -11.13 35.84 33.96
N PRO A 93 -10.16 36.69 34.34
CA PRO A 93 -9.05 37.09 33.47
C PRO A 93 -8.21 35.90 32.98
N LEU A 94 -7.92 34.93 33.85
CA LEU A 94 -7.15 33.73 33.50
C LEU A 94 -7.91 32.82 32.51
N VAL A 95 -9.23 32.70 32.69
CA VAL A 95 -10.08 31.97 31.73
C VAL A 95 -10.13 32.71 30.39
N GLN A 96 -10.21 34.04 30.39
CA GLN A 96 -10.25 34.85 29.18
C GLN A 96 -8.91 34.84 28.42
N GLU A 97 -7.77 34.87 29.12
CA GLU A 97 -6.44 34.68 28.57
C GLU A 97 -6.33 33.29 27.89
N ARG A 98 -6.75 32.23 28.60
CA ARG A 98 -6.74 30.87 28.06
C ARG A 98 -7.65 30.67 26.84
N ILE A 99 -8.76 31.39 26.76
CA ILE A 99 -9.61 31.42 25.56
C ILE A 99 -8.87 32.05 24.37
N VAL A 100 -8.17 33.17 24.58
CA VAL A 100 -7.40 33.84 23.51
C VAL A 100 -6.22 32.98 23.04
N GLU A 101 -5.50 32.30 23.94
CA GLU A 101 -4.48 31.32 23.57
C GLU A 101 -5.05 30.23 22.63
N LEU A 102 -6.16 29.61 23.03
CA LEU A 102 -6.82 28.55 22.26
C LEU A 102 -7.38 29.06 20.93
N GLU A 103 -7.87 30.30 20.86
CA GLU A 103 -8.29 30.90 19.59
C GLU A 103 -7.13 31.09 18.62
N GLU A 104 -5.95 31.52 19.08
CA GLU A 104 -4.76 31.63 18.22
C GLU A 104 -4.20 30.27 17.82
N GLU A 105 -4.18 29.28 18.72
CA GLU A 105 -3.87 27.88 18.36
C GLU A 105 -4.81 27.36 17.25
N VAL A 106 -6.12 27.59 17.38
CA VAL A 106 -7.13 27.20 16.38
C VAL A 106 -6.93 27.95 15.05
N LYS A 107 -6.59 29.24 15.06
CA LYS A 107 -6.27 30.02 13.84
C LYS A 107 -5.02 29.47 13.13
N LEU A 108 -3.97 29.14 13.89
CA LEU A 108 -2.73 28.54 13.37
C LEU A 108 -2.97 27.14 12.79
N LEU A 109 -3.73 26.29 13.49
CA LEU A 109 -4.12 24.96 13.00
C LEU A 109 -4.97 25.05 11.72
N TRP A 110 -5.90 26.00 11.63
CA TRP A 110 -6.68 26.25 10.40
C TRP A 110 -5.82 26.76 9.23
N ALA A 111 -4.77 27.53 9.50
CA ALA A 111 -3.82 27.96 8.47
C ALA A 111 -2.98 26.77 7.98
N ALA A 112 -2.42 25.98 8.89
CA ALA A 112 -1.65 24.79 8.58
C ALA A 112 -2.48 23.75 7.79
N LEU A 113 -3.73 23.49 8.21
CA LEU A 113 -4.65 22.58 7.54
C LEU A 113 -4.97 22.99 6.10
N ARG A 114 -5.09 24.30 5.83
CA ARG A 114 -5.30 24.81 4.46
C ARG A 114 -4.05 24.62 3.59
N THR A 115 -2.85 24.83 4.15
CA THR A 115 -1.59 24.56 3.43
C THR A 115 -1.43 23.08 3.12
N THR A 116 -1.58 22.19 4.10
CA THR A 116 -1.38 20.74 3.89
C THR A 116 -2.45 20.11 3.00
N ASN A 117 -3.69 20.61 3.02
CA ASN A 117 -4.72 20.19 2.06
C ASN A 117 -4.37 20.58 0.61
N PHE A 118 -3.86 21.80 0.39
CA PHE A 118 -3.40 22.22 -0.93
C PHE A 118 -2.18 21.41 -1.41
N GLU A 119 -1.19 21.19 -0.54
CA GLU A 119 -0.03 20.35 -0.83
C GLU A 119 -0.42 18.90 -1.14
N LEU A 120 -1.42 18.36 -0.45
CA LEU A 120 -1.96 17.02 -0.69
C LEU A 120 -2.58 16.91 -2.08
N HIS A 121 -3.42 17.86 -2.52
CA HIS A 121 -3.98 17.83 -3.88
C HIS A 121 -2.89 17.99 -4.97
N VAL A 122 -1.91 18.87 -4.75
CA VAL A 122 -0.74 19.02 -5.66
C VAL A 122 0.11 17.75 -5.72
N LEU A 123 0.15 16.95 -4.65
CA LEU A 123 0.83 15.65 -4.63
C LEU A 123 -0.02 14.54 -5.28
N GLU A 124 -1.34 14.56 -5.08
CA GLU A 124 -2.30 13.63 -5.68
C GLU A 124 -2.30 13.74 -7.21
N ASP A 125 -2.35 14.96 -7.75
CA ASP A 125 -2.31 15.19 -9.20
C ASP A 125 -0.99 14.71 -9.81
N LYS A 126 0.15 14.99 -9.16
CA LYS A 126 1.47 14.47 -9.57
C LYS A 126 1.57 12.95 -9.50
N ALA A 127 0.93 12.32 -8.51
CA ALA A 127 0.87 10.87 -8.41
C ALA A 127 0.05 10.28 -9.57
N ARG A 128 -1.06 10.93 -9.95
CA ARG A 128 -1.90 10.53 -11.09
C ARG A 128 -1.16 10.66 -12.43
N ASP A 129 -0.48 11.80 -12.66
CA ASP A 129 0.39 12.00 -13.83
C ASP A 129 1.48 10.90 -13.92
N ALA A 130 2.13 10.59 -12.80
CA ALA A 130 3.15 9.55 -12.76
C ALA A 130 2.58 8.14 -13.00
N GLU A 131 1.39 7.85 -12.46
CA GLU A 131 0.68 6.58 -12.69
C GLU A 131 0.34 6.38 -14.17
N ASP A 132 -0.16 7.42 -14.85
CA ASP A 132 -0.52 7.35 -16.27
C ASP A 132 0.71 7.29 -17.19
N ILE A 133 1.83 7.93 -16.83
CA ILE A 133 3.13 7.73 -17.50
C ILE A 133 3.60 6.26 -17.34
N VAL A 134 3.44 5.68 -16.15
CA VAL A 134 3.82 4.27 -15.90
C VAL A 134 2.91 3.31 -16.67
N LYS A 135 1.60 3.55 -16.75
CA LYS A 135 0.66 2.76 -17.59
C LYS A 135 1.05 2.82 -19.07
N ALA A 136 1.32 4.02 -19.59
CA ALA A 136 1.72 4.20 -20.98
C ALA A 136 3.03 3.45 -21.30
N LYS A 137 4.02 3.50 -20.38
CA LYS A 137 5.27 2.75 -20.53
C LYS A 137 5.13 1.25 -20.33
N ALA A 138 4.20 0.79 -19.49
CA ALA A 138 3.89 -0.64 -19.39
C ALA A 138 3.32 -1.18 -20.70
N LEU A 139 2.39 -0.45 -21.35
CA LEU A 139 1.82 -0.82 -22.65
C LEU A 139 2.89 -0.83 -23.77
N GLU A 140 3.81 0.12 -23.78
CA GLU A 140 4.95 0.16 -24.72
C GLU A 140 5.88 -1.05 -24.54
N VAL A 141 6.12 -1.48 -23.30
CA VAL A 141 6.89 -2.69 -22.98
C VAL A 141 6.12 -3.96 -23.38
N GLU A 142 4.80 -4.02 -23.15
CA GLU A 142 3.94 -5.15 -23.53
C GLU A 142 3.98 -5.37 -25.05
N GLN A 143 3.73 -4.33 -25.84
CA GLN A 143 3.86 -4.35 -27.31
C GLN A 143 5.26 -4.76 -27.78
N MET A 144 6.32 -4.27 -27.10
CA MET A 144 7.68 -4.69 -27.40
C MET A 144 7.91 -6.18 -27.08
N THR A 145 7.34 -6.72 -26.00
CA THR A 145 7.44 -8.15 -25.69
C THR A 145 6.73 -9.03 -26.71
N GLU A 146 5.55 -8.64 -27.20
CA GLU A 146 4.87 -9.33 -28.31
C GLU A 146 5.78 -9.40 -29.54
N VAL A 147 6.29 -8.25 -29.99
CA VAL A 147 7.21 -8.16 -31.15
C VAL A 147 8.48 -8.99 -30.96
N VAL A 148 9.07 -8.99 -29.77
CA VAL A 148 10.26 -9.82 -29.46
C VAL A 148 9.93 -11.32 -29.46
N THR A 149 8.76 -11.74 -28.99
CA THR A 149 8.35 -13.16 -29.05
C THR A 149 8.12 -13.63 -30.48
N GLU A 150 7.49 -12.83 -31.34
CA GLU A 150 7.34 -13.13 -32.77
C GLU A 150 8.68 -13.19 -33.50
N GLN A 151 9.60 -12.24 -33.23
CA GLN A 151 10.96 -12.29 -33.77
C GLN A 151 11.73 -13.54 -33.29
N TRP A 152 11.54 -13.95 -32.04
CA TRP A 152 12.16 -15.17 -31.50
C TRP A 152 11.65 -16.45 -32.21
N ILE A 153 10.33 -16.54 -32.46
CA ILE A 153 9.72 -17.64 -33.23
C ILE A 153 10.31 -17.70 -34.65
N GLN A 154 10.47 -16.54 -35.31
CA GLN A 154 11.09 -16.46 -36.64
C GLN A 154 12.56 -16.91 -36.63
N VAL A 155 13.35 -16.52 -35.63
CA VAL A 155 14.74 -16.99 -35.45
C VAL A 155 14.77 -18.51 -35.26
N GLN A 156 13.92 -19.08 -34.40
CA GLN A 156 13.85 -20.53 -34.19
C GLN A 156 13.52 -21.31 -35.48
N HIS A 157 12.59 -20.81 -36.31
CA HIS A 157 12.31 -21.43 -37.61
C HIS A 157 13.47 -21.32 -38.60
N LEU A 158 14.22 -20.21 -38.60
CA LEU A 158 15.43 -20.05 -39.41
C LEU A 158 16.56 -21.00 -38.97
N GLU A 159 16.74 -21.20 -37.67
CA GLU A 159 17.71 -22.16 -37.11
C GLU A 159 17.35 -23.61 -37.50
N GLN A 160 16.08 -24.01 -37.34
CA GLN A 160 15.58 -25.33 -37.77
C GLN A 160 15.79 -25.56 -39.28
N MET A 161 15.46 -24.58 -40.12
CA MET A 161 15.70 -24.68 -41.57
C MET A 161 17.19 -24.76 -41.92
N ARG A 162 18.05 -24.03 -41.20
CA ARG A 162 19.52 -24.08 -41.36
C ARG A 162 20.07 -25.46 -40.99
N GLU A 163 19.64 -26.04 -39.88
CA GLU A 163 19.99 -27.42 -39.51
C GLU A 163 19.57 -28.43 -40.57
N PHE A 164 18.31 -28.38 -41.00
CA PHE A 164 17.78 -29.30 -41.99
C PHE A 164 18.52 -29.17 -43.34
N ASN A 165 18.89 -27.96 -43.73
CA ASN A 165 19.68 -27.73 -44.94
C ASN A 165 21.13 -28.23 -44.81
N ASN A 166 21.77 -28.07 -43.64
CA ASN A 166 23.08 -28.67 -43.35
C ASN A 166 23.03 -30.21 -43.47
N ARG A 167 21.95 -30.85 -42.97
CA ARG A 167 21.74 -32.30 -43.10
C ARG A 167 21.55 -32.73 -44.57
N ARG A 168 20.84 -31.95 -45.40
CA ARG A 168 20.71 -32.22 -46.85
C ARG A 168 22.04 -32.10 -47.59
N HIS A 169 22.85 -31.08 -47.28
CA HIS A 169 24.14 -30.85 -47.91
C HIS A 169 25.25 -31.82 -47.48
N HIS A 170 24.99 -32.71 -46.51
CA HIS A 170 25.73 -33.96 -46.33
C HIS A 170 25.33 -34.99 -47.40
N THR A 171 25.43 -34.59 -48.68
CA THR A 171 25.25 -35.49 -49.82
C THR A 171 26.54 -36.31 -50.01
N PRO A 172 26.53 -37.65 -49.96
CA PRO A 172 27.73 -38.45 -50.15
C PRO A 172 28.38 -38.18 -51.52
N SER A 173 29.71 -38.13 -51.57
CA SER A 173 30.43 -37.52 -52.68
C SER A 173 30.39 -38.33 -53.98
N LYS A 174 29.74 -37.75 -55.00
CA LYS A 174 29.98 -37.94 -56.46
C LYS A 174 30.34 -39.38 -56.91
N CYS A 175 29.35 -40.27 -56.81
CA CYS A 175 29.21 -41.50 -57.61
C CYS A 175 30.48 -42.34 -57.88
N THR A 176 30.99 -43.00 -56.83
CA THR A 176 32.06 -44.01 -56.90
C THR A 176 31.82 -45.10 -57.96
N LEU A 177 30.56 -45.43 -58.24
CA LEU A 177 30.14 -46.50 -59.16
C LEU A 177 30.59 -46.23 -60.62
N LEU A 178 30.54 -44.98 -61.08
CA LEU A 178 31.05 -44.61 -62.41
C LEU A 178 32.55 -44.87 -62.56
N LYS A 179 33.31 -44.78 -61.45
CA LYS A 179 34.75 -45.06 -61.45
C LYS A 179 35.03 -46.56 -61.62
N LEU A 180 34.31 -47.41 -60.87
CA LEU A 180 34.31 -48.87 -61.04
C LEU A 180 33.99 -49.28 -62.48
N VAL A 181 32.92 -48.73 -63.09
CA VAL A 181 32.56 -49.01 -64.49
C VAL A 181 33.68 -48.58 -65.45
N SER A 182 34.35 -47.45 -65.19
CA SER A 182 35.50 -47.02 -66.00
C SER A 182 36.70 -47.97 -65.88
N ASP A 183 36.91 -48.57 -64.72
CA ASP A 183 38.03 -49.49 -64.47
C ASP A 183 37.78 -50.90 -65.04
N ILE A 184 36.53 -51.40 -64.96
CA ILE A 184 36.09 -52.62 -65.64
C ILE A 184 36.25 -52.48 -67.16
N ARG A 185 35.80 -51.37 -67.75
CA ARG A 185 35.88 -51.15 -69.20
C ARG A 185 37.32 -51.07 -69.72
N LYS A 186 38.27 -50.54 -68.92
CA LYS A 186 39.71 -50.55 -69.27
C LYS A 186 40.25 -51.99 -69.33
N PHE A 187 39.87 -52.85 -68.38
CA PHE A 187 40.26 -54.26 -68.41
C PHE A 187 39.69 -54.98 -69.63
N GLU A 188 38.41 -54.80 -69.95
CA GLU A 188 37.79 -55.41 -71.14
C GLU A 188 38.55 -55.02 -72.42
N VAL A 189 38.85 -53.72 -72.59
CA VAL A 189 39.62 -53.22 -73.75
C VAL A 189 41.03 -53.83 -73.79
N ASN A 190 41.76 -53.84 -72.67
CA ASN A 190 43.11 -54.42 -72.63
C ASN A 190 43.11 -55.91 -72.98
N VAL A 191 42.23 -56.70 -72.35
CA VAL A 191 42.14 -58.15 -72.61
C VAL A 191 41.75 -58.43 -74.06
N LYS A 192 40.80 -57.67 -74.62
CA LYS A 192 40.34 -57.82 -76.01
C LYS A 192 41.39 -57.40 -77.05
N PHE A 193 42.25 -56.44 -76.71
CA PHE A 193 43.38 -56.02 -77.53
C PHE A 193 44.47 -57.11 -77.59
N GLU A 194 44.88 -57.64 -76.44
CA GLU A 194 45.86 -58.74 -76.32
C GLU A 194 45.38 -60.00 -77.08
N PHE A 195 44.13 -60.43 -76.85
CA PHE A 195 43.55 -61.61 -77.52
C PHE A 195 43.41 -61.46 -79.04
N HIS A 196 43.35 -60.23 -79.56
CA HIS A 196 43.31 -59.98 -81.00
C HIS A 196 44.71 -60.10 -81.63
N TRP A 197 45.74 -59.71 -80.89
CA TRP A 197 47.14 -59.74 -81.32
C TRP A 197 47.69 -61.18 -81.37
N GLU A 198 47.37 -62.01 -80.38
CA GLU A 198 48.04 -63.30 -80.16
C GLU A 198 47.31 -64.53 -80.74
N LYS A 199 46.86 -64.45 -82.00
CA LYS A 199 46.28 -65.61 -82.73
C LYS A 199 47.30 -66.71 -83.14
N LYS A 200 48.44 -66.83 -82.43
CA LYS A 200 49.47 -67.86 -82.71
C LYS A 200 50.18 -68.37 -81.44
N LYS A 201 49.83 -69.62 -81.09
CA LYS A 201 50.46 -70.52 -80.08
C LYS A 201 50.21 -70.19 -78.61
N ASP A 202 50.05 -71.26 -77.82
CA ASP A 202 49.90 -71.22 -76.36
C ASP A 202 51.18 -70.73 -75.65
N SER A 203 51.31 -69.41 -75.53
CA SER A 203 52.33 -68.78 -74.70
C SER A 203 51.94 -68.84 -73.22
N PRO A 204 52.85 -69.26 -72.29
CA PRO A 204 52.55 -69.20 -70.85
C PRO A 204 52.46 -67.75 -70.34
N PHE A 205 53.10 -66.80 -71.04
CA PHE A 205 53.15 -65.38 -70.70
C PHE A 205 51.75 -64.74 -70.66
N VAL A 206 50.85 -65.15 -71.57
CA VAL A 206 49.46 -64.68 -71.62
C VAL A 206 48.70 -65.08 -70.37
N LYS A 207 48.90 -66.30 -69.88
CA LYS A 207 48.18 -66.82 -68.70
C LYS A 207 48.60 -66.08 -67.44
N GLU A 208 49.90 -65.83 -67.26
CA GLU A 208 50.42 -65.07 -66.13
C GLU A 208 49.97 -63.59 -66.17
N TYR A 209 50.01 -62.96 -67.35
CA TYR A 209 49.50 -61.60 -67.53
C TYR A 209 47.99 -61.50 -67.27
N LEU A 210 47.17 -62.39 -67.84
CA LEU A 210 45.72 -62.42 -67.60
C LEU A 210 45.38 -62.65 -66.11
N LEU A 211 46.10 -63.56 -65.43
CA LEU A 211 45.96 -63.76 -63.98
C LEU A 211 46.32 -62.50 -63.20
N SER A 212 47.38 -61.78 -63.59
CA SER A 212 47.79 -60.53 -62.94
C SER A 212 46.75 -59.42 -63.09
N GLN A 213 46.17 -59.26 -64.29
CA GLN A 213 45.15 -58.25 -64.56
C GLN A 213 43.81 -58.62 -63.90
N LEU A 214 43.44 -59.91 -63.90
CA LEU A 214 42.25 -60.40 -63.20
C LEU A 214 42.36 -60.19 -61.68
N LYS A 215 43.55 -60.42 -61.10
CA LYS A 215 43.82 -60.11 -59.69
C LYS A 215 43.67 -58.62 -59.39
N ARG A 216 44.21 -57.73 -60.24
CA ARG A 216 44.06 -56.27 -60.08
C ARG A 216 42.61 -55.81 -60.20
N LEU A 217 41.82 -56.41 -61.10
CA LEU A 217 40.38 -56.20 -61.14
C LEU A 217 39.69 -56.69 -59.87
N TRP A 218 40.04 -57.88 -59.37
CA TRP A 218 39.43 -58.44 -58.16
C TRP A 218 39.73 -57.59 -56.91
N GLU A 219 40.94 -57.07 -56.77
CA GLU A 219 41.33 -56.12 -55.73
C GLU A 219 40.52 -54.81 -55.84
N ALA A 220 40.35 -54.28 -57.06
CA ALA A 220 39.51 -53.10 -57.30
C ALA A 220 38.03 -53.38 -56.95
N VAL A 221 37.45 -54.46 -57.47
CA VAL A 221 36.07 -54.89 -57.22
C VAL A 221 35.82 -55.11 -55.73
N THR A 222 36.74 -55.77 -55.01
CA THR A 222 36.62 -56.00 -53.56
C THR A 222 36.63 -54.68 -52.79
N LYS A 223 37.52 -53.74 -53.16
CA LYS A 223 37.60 -52.40 -52.57
C LYS A 223 36.34 -51.57 -52.84
N TYR A 224 35.86 -51.57 -54.09
CA TYR A 224 34.63 -50.87 -54.48
C TYR A 224 33.39 -51.49 -53.83
N HIS A 225 33.31 -52.82 -53.71
CA HIS A 225 32.26 -53.52 -52.98
C HIS A 225 32.21 -53.09 -51.52
N HIS A 226 33.33 -53.06 -50.82
CA HIS A 226 33.37 -52.63 -49.42
C HIS A 226 32.97 -51.15 -49.23
N GLN A 227 33.40 -50.26 -50.12
CA GLN A 227 32.94 -48.87 -50.14
C GLN A 227 31.43 -48.76 -50.42
N LEU A 228 30.91 -49.59 -51.33
CA LEU A 228 29.49 -49.62 -51.68
C LEU A 228 28.63 -50.20 -50.55
N GLN A 229 29.11 -51.18 -49.79
CA GLN A 229 28.45 -51.64 -48.56
C GLN A 229 28.29 -50.50 -47.55
N GLY A 230 29.35 -49.71 -47.31
CA GLY A 230 29.30 -48.57 -46.39
C GLY A 230 28.28 -47.51 -46.83
N PHE A 231 28.27 -47.17 -48.13
CA PHE A 231 27.30 -46.25 -48.71
C PHE A 231 25.85 -46.77 -48.62
N ILE A 232 25.61 -48.02 -49.03
CA ILE A 232 24.26 -48.63 -48.97
C ILE A 232 23.76 -48.71 -47.54
N LYS A 233 24.59 -49.13 -46.58
CA LYS A 233 24.19 -49.19 -45.17
C LYS A 233 23.79 -47.82 -44.65
N HIS A 234 24.59 -46.78 -44.93
CA HIS A 234 24.29 -45.41 -44.55
C HIS A 234 22.97 -44.90 -45.16
N GLU A 235 22.73 -45.14 -46.45
CA GLU A 235 21.48 -44.75 -47.11
C GLU A 235 20.27 -45.56 -46.60
N MET A 236 20.43 -46.85 -46.29
CA MET A 236 19.37 -47.67 -45.72
C MET A 236 19.00 -47.22 -44.30
N GLU A 237 20.00 -46.94 -43.44
CA GLU A 237 19.81 -46.40 -42.08
C GLU A 237 19.21 -44.98 -42.07
N ARG A 238 19.41 -44.20 -43.13
CA ARG A 238 18.88 -42.85 -43.30
C ARG A 238 17.39 -42.79 -43.64
N ASN A 239 16.78 -43.91 -44.03
CA ASN A 239 15.39 -44.00 -44.47
C ASN A 239 14.60 -44.99 -43.62
N GLU A 240 13.55 -44.51 -42.95
CA GLU A 240 12.78 -45.25 -41.92
C GLU A 240 12.30 -46.63 -42.40
N ILE A 241 11.88 -46.74 -43.66
CA ILE A 241 11.38 -47.98 -44.27
C ILE A 241 12.49 -49.03 -44.43
N THR A 242 13.72 -48.60 -44.74
CA THR A 242 14.86 -49.50 -45.00
C THR A 242 15.80 -49.69 -43.82
N ALA A 243 15.71 -48.86 -42.78
CA ALA A 243 16.60 -48.92 -41.63
C ALA A 243 16.51 -50.27 -40.89
N ALA A 244 15.30 -50.83 -40.77
CA ALA A 244 15.06 -52.16 -40.20
C ALA A 244 15.69 -53.30 -41.04
N LEU A 245 16.05 -53.04 -42.30
CA LEU A 245 16.64 -53.99 -43.24
C LEU A 245 18.14 -53.76 -43.46
N ALA A 246 18.78 -52.84 -42.72
CA ALA A 246 20.19 -52.46 -42.89
C ALA A 246 21.18 -53.48 -42.29
N ASN A 247 20.80 -54.76 -42.21
CA ASN A 247 21.65 -55.84 -41.70
C ASN A 247 22.79 -56.19 -42.67
N ARG A 248 23.86 -56.80 -42.12
CA ARG A 248 25.12 -57.01 -42.83
C ARG A 248 24.97 -57.89 -44.08
N GLU A 249 24.10 -58.90 -44.05
CA GLU A 249 23.82 -59.78 -45.17
C GLU A 249 23.09 -59.03 -46.29
N VAL A 250 22.02 -58.29 -45.99
CA VAL A 250 21.24 -57.56 -47.02
C VAL A 250 22.11 -56.47 -47.67
N VAL A 251 22.89 -55.73 -46.89
CA VAL A 251 23.87 -54.76 -47.40
C VAL A 251 24.92 -55.43 -48.30
N PHE A 252 25.42 -56.62 -47.93
CA PHE A 252 26.36 -57.40 -48.76
C PHE A 252 25.71 -57.91 -50.06
N PHE A 253 24.48 -58.42 -50.03
CA PHE A 253 23.77 -58.87 -51.23
C PHE A 253 23.47 -57.69 -52.17
N MET A 254 23.01 -56.55 -51.64
CA MET A 254 22.73 -55.33 -52.41
C MET A 254 24.01 -54.76 -53.06
N ALA A 255 25.12 -54.70 -52.31
CA ALA A 255 26.43 -54.29 -52.83
C ALA A 255 27.02 -55.29 -53.84
N SER A 256 26.67 -56.57 -53.75
CA SER A 256 27.04 -57.58 -54.75
C SER A 256 26.24 -57.40 -56.03
N ALA A 257 24.92 -57.32 -55.92
CA ALA A 257 23.98 -57.18 -57.03
C ALA A 257 24.26 -55.94 -57.91
N LEU A 258 24.54 -54.80 -57.30
CA LEU A 258 24.88 -53.56 -58.02
C LEU A 258 26.24 -53.61 -58.75
N ILE A 259 27.10 -54.59 -58.45
CA ILE A 259 28.36 -54.84 -59.16
C ILE A 259 28.17 -55.93 -60.23
N THR A 260 27.41 -57.00 -59.93
CA THR A 260 27.22 -58.12 -60.85
C THR A 260 26.22 -57.82 -61.96
N PHE A 261 25.10 -57.14 -61.69
CA PHE A 261 24.08 -56.86 -62.73
C PHE A 261 24.62 -56.06 -63.93
N PRO A 262 25.45 -55.00 -63.78
CA PRO A 262 26.06 -54.33 -64.92
C PRO A 262 26.99 -55.24 -65.74
N VAL A 263 27.74 -56.13 -65.08
CA VAL A 263 28.65 -57.07 -65.75
C VAL A 263 27.88 -58.15 -66.51
N PHE A 264 26.86 -58.76 -65.90
CA PHE A 264 25.99 -59.73 -66.59
C PHE A 264 25.17 -59.08 -67.72
N GLY A 265 24.66 -57.85 -67.53
CA GLY A 265 23.97 -57.10 -68.58
C GLY A 265 24.86 -56.82 -69.78
N ALA A 266 26.09 -56.34 -69.55
CA ALA A 266 27.07 -56.14 -70.61
C ALA A 266 27.44 -57.46 -71.31
N TRP A 267 27.62 -58.55 -70.55
CA TRP A 267 27.91 -59.88 -71.10
C TRP A 267 26.77 -60.40 -71.99
N ILE A 268 25.51 -60.27 -71.56
CA ILE A 268 24.34 -60.69 -72.35
C ILE A 268 24.25 -59.89 -73.66
N LEU A 269 24.49 -58.58 -73.62
CA LEU A 269 24.52 -57.74 -74.82
C LEU A 269 25.68 -58.11 -75.76
N LEU A 270 26.85 -58.45 -75.23
CA LEU A 270 28.01 -58.90 -76.01
C LEU A 270 27.86 -60.31 -76.62
N VAL A 271 27.01 -61.16 -76.03
CA VAL A 271 26.71 -62.53 -76.55
C VAL A 271 25.49 -62.53 -77.48
N SER A 272 24.70 -61.45 -77.50
CA SER A 272 23.53 -61.27 -78.38
C SER A 272 23.84 -60.45 -79.65
N SER A 273 25.12 -60.36 -80.04
CA SER A 273 25.65 -59.50 -81.11
C SER A 273 26.71 -60.20 -81.96
#